data_AF-A0A3A5JH61-F1
#
_entry.id   AF-A0A3A5JH61-F1
#
_cell.length_a   1.000
_cell.length_b   1.000
_cell.length_c   1.000
_cell.angle_alpha   90.00
_cell.angle_beta   90.00
_cell.angle_gamma   90.00
#
_symmetry.space_group_name_H-M   'P 1'
#
loop_
_entity.id
_entity.type
_entity.pdbx_description
1 polymer ?
#
loop_
_entity_poly.entity_id
_entity_poly.type
_entity_poly.pdbx_seq_one_letter_code
_entity_poly.pdbx_strand_id
1 'polypeptide(L)'
;MPSLSRQRLGVALVLVAVVAVVGSLAVSAATGPSTASNADTNDSADRGKTVVGMQAAGRVSMFDSNGSRLWTFGTPDTDYFDVTVLDNGSVLTGYITEGEQECGQYEAPCARTGFQIIDPGPDANPDPQVTSEWSFPVPEMLNNEVHDVEPLPSGEFVMTDMANERIFTVAPNGTTTWQWNASERYDAPDDPVSTDWLHINDVDRIGEGRFLVSVRNANQLLIIQRGEGVVDVINEDTGDTDDAICKENNGLRDFSNDSNGDVLCGDSEVMNHQHNPQYLGPDAILVADSDNNRIVELHNESDGWEVAWGVDSSNDVAYSWPRDADRLPNGNTLITDSRRDRVVEVAPNGTTVWSTDTGTWPYEAERLPYQEMANDNDLPRMNASGDAPVVDGGSSIPYVDEAYAGLSYVVSLPVWFAAWHIAVIVVGLLLAIVGGVLVWSGRRAA
;
A
#
# COMPACT_ATOMS: atom_id res chain seq x y z
N MET A 1 -9.23 -28.64 -48.99
CA MET A 1 -10.22 -27.95 -48.13
C MET A 1 -10.66 -26.70 -48.87
N PRO A 2 -11.97 -26.39 -48.99
CA PRO A 2 -12.39 -25.18 -49.68
C PRO A 2 -11.93 -23.96 -48.86
N SER A 3 -11.32 -22.97 -49.52
CA SER A 3 -10.90 -21.73 -48.87
C SER A 3 -12.12 -21.00 -48.31
N LEU A 4 -12.08 -20.62 -47.04
CA LEU A 4 -13.11 -19.79 -46.43
C LEU A 4 -13.17 -18.45 -47.18
N SER A 5 -14.38 -18.01 -47.54
CA SER A 5 -14.54 -16.65 -48.07
C SER A 5 -14.12 -15.65 -47.00
N ARG A 6 -13.60 -14.49 -47.42
CA ARG A 6 -13.18 -13.42 -46.49
C ARG A 6 -14.27 -13.06 -45.49
N GLN A 7 -15.54 -13.08 -45.91
CA GLN A 7 -16.69 -12.87 -45.03
C GLN A 7 -16.84 -13.97 -43.98
N ARG A 8 -16.75 -15.25 -44.35
CA ARG A 8 -16.87 -16.37 -43.40
C ARG A 8 -15.71 -16.42 -42.41
N LEU A 9 -14.49 -16.15 -42.88
CA LEU A 9 -13.32 -16.02 -42.01
C LEU A 9 -13.49 -14.84 -41.05
N GLY A 10 -13.93 -13.68 -41.56
CA GLY A 10 -14.14 -12.50 -40.72
C GLY A 10 -15.21 -12.70 -39.65
N VAL A 11 -16.34 -13.34 -39.98
CA VAL A 11 -17.38 -13.71 -38.99
C VAL A 11 -16.82 -14.69 -37.97
N ALA A 12 -16.04 -15.70 -38.39
CA ALA A 12 -15.44 -16.65 -37.47
C ALA A 12 -14.49 -15.96 -36.47
N LEU A 13 -13.65 -15.02 -36.92
CA LEU A 13 -12.75 -14.27 -36.04
C LEU A 13 -13.50 -13.42 -35.01
N VAL A 14 -14.58 -12.75 -35.42
CA VAL A 14 -15.43 -11.98 -34.48
C VAL A 14 -16.10 -12.90 -33.46
N LEU A 15 -16.60 -14.07 -33.88
CA LEU A 15 -17.20 -15.04 -32.96
C LEU A 15 -16.17 -15.60 -31.97
N VAL A 16 -14.97 -15.95 -32.43
CA VAL A 16 -13.87 -16.39 -31.56
C VAL A 16 -13.51 -15.30 -30.56
N ALA A 17 -13.43 -14.03 -30.99
CA ALA A 17 -13.17 -12.90 -30.11
C ALA A 17 -14.22 -12.79 -28.99
N VAL A 18 -15.51 -12.82 -29.35
CA VAL A 18 -16.61 -12.71 -28.38
C VAL A 18 -16.60 -13.89 -27.42
N VAL A 19 -16.44 -15.12 -27.92
CA VAL A 19 -16.41 -16.33 -27.07
C VAL A 19 -15.20 -16.32 -26.15
N ALA A 20 -14.03 -15.90 -26.63
CA ALA A 20 -12.83 -15.83 -25.81
C ALA A 20 -12.99 -14.83 -24.67
N VAL A 21 -13.42 -13.59 -24.96
CA VAL A 21 -13.56 -12.53 -23.96
C VAL A 21 -14.73 -12.78 -23.01
N VAL A 22 -15.93 -13.03 -23.54
CA VAL A 22 -17.11 -13.24 -22.67
C VAL A 22 -16.99 -14.57 -21.93
N GLY A 23 -16.46 -15.60 -22.59
CA GLY A 23 -16.27 -16.92 -21.98
C GLY A 23 -15.23 -16.89 -20.86
N SER A 24 -14.08 -16.22 -21.03
CA SER A 24 -13.09 -16.11 -19.96
C SER A 24 -13.65 -15.37 -18.75
N LEU A 25 -14.25 -14.19 -18.97
CA LEU A 25 -14.83 -13.39 -17.89
C LEU A 25 -15.96 -14.13 -17.16
N ALA A 26 -16.86 -14.79 -17.90
CA ALA A 26 -17.97 -15.53 -17.30
C ALA A 26 -17.50 -16.75 -16.51
N VAL A 27 -16.48 -17.47 -16.99
CA VAL A 27 -15.89 -18.60 -16.26
C VAL A 27 -15.23 -18.10 -14.99
N SER A 28 -14.34 -17.12 -15.07
CA SER A 28 -13.64 -16.57 -13.90
C SER A 28 -14.60 -15.99 -12.87
N ALA A 29 -15.63 -15.26 -13.29
CA ALA A 29 -16.66 -14.75 -12.38
C ALA A 29 -17.48 -15.87 -11.69
N ALA A 30 -17.70 -17.00 -12.37
CA ALA A 30 -18.47 -18.13 -11.83
C ALA A 30 -17.64 -19.07 -10.95
N THR A 31 -16.33 -19.16 -11.17
CA THR A 31 -15.40 -20.01 -10.42
C THR A 31 -14.49 -19.22 -9.48
N GLY A 32 -14.74 -17.92 -9.35
CA GLY A 32 -13.94 -17.01 -8.56
C GLY A 32 -13.95 -17.36 -7.07
N PRO A 33 -12.86 -17.04 -6.34
CA PRO A 33 -12.78 -17.26 -4.91
C PRO A 33 -13.78 -16.38 -4.13
N SER A 34 -14.12 -16.82 -2.91
CA SER A 34 -14.95 -16.07 -1.98
C SER A 34 -14.07 -15.17 -1.11
N THR A 35 -14.39 -13.88 -1.05
CA THR A 35 -13.76 -12.95 -0.07
C THR A 35 -14.38 -13.05 1.32
N ALA A 36 -15.53 -13.71 1.46
CA ALA A 36 -16.21 -13.84 2.74
C ALA A 36 -15.37 -14.66 3.74
N SER A 37 -15.42 -14.27 5.01
CA SER A 37 -14.76 -14.96 6.11
C SER A 37 -15.32 -16.38 6.30
N ASN A 38 -14.42 -17.38 6.31
CA ASN A 38 -14.73 -18.72 6.81
C ASN A 38 -14.62 -18.76 8.34
N ALA A 39 -15.13 -17.73 9.01
CA ALA A 39 -15.09 -17.67 10.47
C ALA A 39 -16.02 -18.77 11.01
N ASP A 40 -15.45 -19.80 11.64
CA ASP A 40 -16.20 -20.58 12.61
C ASP A 40 -16.78 -19.58 13.61
N THR A 41 -18.12 -19.52 13.70
CA THR A 41 -18.89 -18.47 14.39
C THR A 41 -18.66 -18.41 15.91
N ASN A 42 -17.70 -19.17 16.44
CA ASN A 42 -17.33 -19.18 17.85
C ASN A 42 -16.18 -18.22 18.20
N ASP A 43 -15.44 -17.68 17.21
CA ASP A 43 -14.30 -16.77 17.43
C ASP A 43 -14.64 -15.27 17.29
N SER A 44 -15.86 -14.92 16.91
CA SER A 44 -16.27 -13.52 16.69
C SER A 44 -16.44 -12.72 17.99
N ALA A 45 -16.47 -13.40 19.15
CA ALA A 45 -16.68 -12.76 20.46
C ALA A 45 -15.42 -12.06 21.00
N ASP A 46 -14.23 -12.45 20.54
CA ASP A 46 -12.94 -11.91 21.00
C ASP A 46 -12.33 -10.89 20.01
N ARG A 47 -12.92 -10.68 18.83
CA ARG A 47 -12.45 -9.69 17.86
C ARG A 47 -13.06 -8.33 18.18
N GLY A 48 -12.21 -7.31 18.27
CA GLY A 48 -12.66 -5.93 18.45
C GLY A 48 -13.12 -5.26 17.16
N LYS A 49 -13.21 -3.92 17.21
CA LYS A 49 -13.49 -3.08 16.04
C LYS A 49 -12.20 -2.84 15.25
N THR A 50 -12.32 -2.52 13.97
CA THR A 50 -11.18 -2.15 13.10
C THR A 50 -11.44 -0.77 12.51
N VAL A 51 -10.51 0.16 12.65
CA VAL A 51 -10.53 1.45 11.91
C VAL A 51 -9.68 1.30 10.66
N VAL A 52 -10.05 1.99 9.58
CA VAL A 52 -9.36 1.89 8.29
C VAL A 52 -9.31 3.26 7.64
N GLY A 53 -8.12 3.71 7.25
CA GLY A 53 -7.88 4.84 6.37
C GLY A 53 -7.90 4.41 4.90
N MET A 54 -8.44 5.24 4.02
CA MET A 54 -8.63 4.90 2.60
C MET A 54 -8.22 6.09 1.74
N GLN A 55 -7.15 5.91 0.97
CA GLN A 55 -6.57 6.92 0.07
C GLN A 55 -7.61 7.33 -0.99
N ALA A 56 -7.87 6.50 -2.00
CA ALA A 56 -8.68 6.92 -3.15
C ALA A 56 -10.20 7.01 -2.92
N ALA A 57 -10.72 6.44 -1.83
CA ALA A 57 -12.13 6.62 -1.46
C ALA A 57 -12.35 7.91 -0.65
N GLY A 58 -11.25 8.51 -0.16
CA GLY A 58 -11.22 9.69 0.66
C GLY A 58 -11.95 9.53 1.98
N ARG A 59 -11.67 8.44 2.70
CA ARG A 59 -12.45 8.06 3.89
C ARG A 59 -11.63 7.49 5.03
N VAL A 60 -12.14 7.73 6.24
CA VAL A 60 -11.87 6.93 7.43
C VAL A 60 -13.15 6.18 7.79
N SER A 61 -13.08 4.88 8.07
CA SER A 61 -14.25 4.09 8.48
C SER A 61 -13.92 3.15 9.63
N MET A 62 -14.90 2.95 10.51
CA MET A 62 -14.84 1.95 11.56
C MET A 62 -15.75 0.77 11.23
N PHE A 63 -15.26 -0.44 11.48
CA PHE A 63 -15.97 -1.71 11.27
C PHE A 63 -16.11 -2.46 12.60
N ASP A 64 -17.22 -3.16 12.77
CA ASP A 64 -17.41 -4.07 13.90
C ASP A 64 -16.68 -5.40 13.69
N SER A 65 -16.76 -6.28 14.70
CA SER A 65 -16.11 -7.60 14.68
C SER A 65 -16.61 -8.55 13.58
N ASN A 66 -17.77 -8.25 12.98
CA ASN A 66 -18.33 -9.00 11.85
C ASN A 66 -17.98 -8.36 10.49
N GLY A 67 -17.24 -7.25 10.47
CA GLY A 67 -16.95 -6.48 9.25
C GLY A 67 -18.08 -5.56 8.81
N SER A 68 -19.08 -5.30 9.67
CA SER A 68 -20.12 -4.32 9.35
C SER A 68 -19.64 -2.91 9.67
N ARG A 69 -19.78 -1.99 8.70
CA ARG A 69 -19.39 -0.58 8.87
C ARG A 69 -20.27 0.10 9.91
N LEU A 70 -19.65 0.68 10.94
CA LEU A 70 -20.29 1.40 12.03
C LEU A 70 -20.46 2.89 11.70
N TRP A 71 -19.41 3.52 11.20
CA TRP A 71 -19.42 4.91 10.74
C TRP A 71 -18.39 5.13 9.64
N THR A 72 -18.54 6.25 8.94
CA THR A 72 -17.60 6.72 7.91
C THR A 72 -17.48 8.23 8.01
N PHE A 73 -16.27 8.73 7.81
CA PHE A 73 -15.94 10.14 7.67
C PHE A 73 -15.17 10.32 6.38
N GLY A 74 -15.28 11.48 5.74
CA GLY A 74 -14.55 11.75 4.51
C GLY A 74 -15.23 12.74 3.58
N THR A 75 -14.43 13.27 2.66
CA THR A 75 -14.82 14.25 1.63
C THR A 75 -14.27 13.79 0.28
N PRO A 76 -14.92 14.11 -0.85
CA PRO A 76 -14.47 13.63 -2.17
C PRO A 76 -13.08 14.12 -2.60
N ASP A 77 -12.61 15.23 -2.03
CA ASP A 77 -11.39 15.94 -2.44
C ASP A 77 -10.23 15.71 -1.44
N THR A 78 -10.34 14.70 -0.57
CA THR A 78 -9.41 14.47 0.54
C THR A 78 -9.07 13.00 0.65
N ASP A 79 -7.78 12.66 0.63
CA ASP A 79 -7.29 11.30 0.86
C ASP A 79 -6.85 11.15 2.32
N TYR A 80 -7.05 9.96 2.90
CA TYR A 80 -6.64 9.60 4.26
C TYR A 80 -5.74 8.38 4.22
N PHE A 81 -4.70 8.39 5.04
CA PHE A 81 -3.62 7.39 5.05
C PHE A 81 -3.62 6.63 6.38
N ASP A 82 -2.65 6.90 7.23
CA ASP A 82 -2.54 6.39 8.60
C ASP A 82 -3.78 6.68 9.46
N VAL A 83 -4.11 5.77 10.37
CA VAL A 83 -5.23 5.84 11.31
C VAL A 83 -4.93 5.30 12.71
N THR A 84 -4.29 6.10 13.56
CA THR A 84 -4.14 5.77 14.99
C THR A 84 -5.35 6.17 15.88
N VAL A 85 -5.89 5.24 16.69
CA VAL A 85 -6.95 5.49 17.68
C VAL A 85 -6.37 5.91 19.04
N LEU A 86 -6.64 7.15 19.42
CA LEU A 86 -6.17 7.76 20.66
C LEU A 86 -6.94 7.26 21.90
N ASP A 87 -6.35 7.41 23.09
CA ASP A 87 -6.91 6.98 24.40
C ASP A 87 -8.35 7.46 24.68
N ASN A 88 -8.73 8.61 24.12
CA ASN A 88 -10.06 9.19 24.29
C ASN A 88 -11.10 8.64 23.27
N GLY A 89 -10.69 7.74 22.38
CA GLY A 89 -11.50 7.16 21.30
C GLY A 89 -11.60 7.99 20.02
N SER A 90 -10.92 9.13 19.95
CA SER A 90 -10.76 9.88 18.68
C SER A 90 -9.72 9.22 17.79
N VAL A 91 -9.79 9.49 16.49
CA VAL A 91 -8.91 8.90 15.46
C VAL A 91 -8.00 10.00 14.93
N LEU A 92 -6.69 9.85 15.13
CA LEU A 92 -5.65 10.60 14.43
C LEU A 92 -5.52 10.03 13.02
N THR A 93 -5.28 10.87 12.03
CA THR A 93 -5.08 10.40 10.66
C THR A 93 -4.24 11.37 9.84
N GLY A 94 -3.30 10.83 9.08
CA GLY A 94 -2.61 11.53 8.00
C GLY A 94 -3.57 11.81 6.85
N TYR A 95 -3.52 13.02 6.28
CA TYR A 95 -4.42 13.40 5.19
C TYR A 95 -3.77 14.34 4.18
N ILE A 96 -4.35 14.39 2.99
CA ILE A 96 -4.12 15.47 2.03
C ILE A 96 -5.43 15.89 1.36
N THR A 97 -5.60 17.18 1.09
CA THR A 97 -6.77 17.72 0.41
C THR A 97 -6.38 18.70 -0.69
N GLU A 98 -7.11 18.70 -1.81
CA GLU A 98 -6.89 19.61 -2.94
C GLU A 98 -7.86 20.81 -2.95
N GLY A 99 -7.58 21.80 -3.82
CA GLY A 99 -8.48 22.95 -4.06
C GLY A 99 -8.26 24.15 -3.14
N GLU A 100 -7.18 24.13 -2.36
CA GLU A 100 -6.88 25.12 -1.33
C GLU A 100 -6.41 26.44 -1.94
N GLN A 101 -6.80 27.56 -1.32
CA GLN A 101 -6.49 28.91 -1.81
C GLN A 101 -5.35 29.58 -1.03
N GLU A 102 -5.11 29.15 0.21
CA GLU A 102 -4.07 29.68 1.08
C GLU A 102 -2.78 28.88 0.92
N CYS A 103 -2.12 29.10 -0.22
CA CYS A 103 -1.01 28.26 -0.71
C CYS A 103 0.39 28.70 -0.26
N GLY A 104 0.50 29.78 0.51
CA GLY A 104 1.78 30.30 0.97
C GLY A 104 2.70 30.66 -0.20
N GLN A 105 3.72 29.82 -0.45
CA GLN A 105 4.69 30.00 -1.51
C GLN A 105 4.27 29.41 -2.87
N TYR A 106 3.25 28.54 -2.89
CA TYR A 106 2.79 27.87 -4.11
C TYR A 106 1.70 28.68 -4.82
N GLU A 107 1.50 28.41 -6.11
CA GLU A 107 0.40 29.00 -6.88
C GLU A 107 -0.93 28.35 -6.47
N ALA A 108 -1.99 29.15 -6.39
CA ALA A 108 -3.34 28.67 -6.09
C ALA A 108 -4.11 28.25 -7.36
N PRO A 109 -4.95 27.20 -7.32
CA PRO A 109 -5.18 26.31 -6.18
C PRO A 109 -4.02 25.33 -5.96
N CYS A 110 -3.76 25.00 -4.70
CA CYS A 110 -2.75 24.02 -4.27
C CYS A 110 -3.41 22.91 -3.43
N ALA A 111 -2.60 22.00 -2.87
CA ALA A 111 -3.04 21.04 -1.88
C ALA A 111 -2.52 21.41 -0.47
N ARG A 112 -3.12 20.79 0.56
CA ARG A 112 -2.67 20.89 1.96
C ARG A 112 -2.64 19.50 2.58
N THR A 113 -1.56 19.21 3.28
CA THR A 113 -1.36 17.93 3.96
C THR A 113 -0.93 18.13 5.41
N GLY A 114 -1.08 17.10 6.22
CA GLY A 114 -0.83 17.13 7.65
C GLY A 114 -1.63 16.03 8.34
N PHE A 115 -2.16 16.33 9.52
CA PHE A 115 -3.01 15.41 10.25
C PHE A 115 -4.31 16.06 10.73
N GLN A 116 -5.33 15.22 10.90
CA GLN A 116 -6.60 15.55 11.55
C GLN A 116 -6.85 14.63 12.73
N ILE A 117 -7.59 15.14 13.74
CA ILE A 117 -8.13 14.32 14.83
C ILE A 117 -9.65 14.34 14.73
N ILE A 118 -10.22 13.18 14.46
CA ILE A 118 -11.65 12.95 14.25
C ILE A 118 -12.26 12.39 15.53
N ASP A 119 -13.21 13.12 16.13
CA ASP A 119 -14.07 12.56 17.17
C ASP A 119 -15.26 11.86 16.49
N PRO A 120 -15.40 10.52 16.59
CA PRO A 120 -16.49 9.79 15.97
C PRO A 120 -17.86 10.06 16.64
N GLY A 121 -17.87 10.68 17.83
CA GLY A 121 -19.05 10.81 18.66
C GLY A 121 -19.43 9.49 19.36
N PRO A 122 -20.63 9.42 19.94
CA PRO A 122 -21.05 8.25 20.71
C PRO A 122 -21.37 7.04 19.81
N ASP A 123 -20.93 5.85 20.21
CA ASP A 123 -21.18 4.57 19.51
C ASP A 123 -22.64 4.34 19.09
N ALA A 124 -23.60 4.81 19.89
CA ALA A 124 -25.03 4.62 19.62
C ALA A 124 -25.56 5.48 18.46
N ASN A 125 -24.90 6.60 18.16
CA ASN A 125 -25.25 7.52 17.08
C ASN A 125 -24.01 8.34 16.68
N PRO A 126 -23.10 7.74 15.90
CA PRO A 126 -21.87 8.41 15.50
C PRO A 126 -22.15 9.62 14.61
N ASP A 127 -21.37 10.68 14.81
CA ASP A 127 -21.39 11.93 14.03
C ASP A 127 -19.95 12.43 13.96
N PRO A 128 -19.12 11.84 13.09
CA PRO A 128 -17.69 12.09 13.09
C PRO A 128 -17.38 13.53 12.66
N GLN A 129 -16.56 14.22 13.44
CA GLN A 129 -16.17 15.62 13.21
C GLN A 129 -14.68 15.82 13.48
N VAL A 130 -14.04 16.65 12.66
CA VAL A 130 -12.66 17.11 12.92
C VAL A 130 -12.68 18.04 14.13
N THR A 131 -11.89 17.71 15.14
CA THR A 131 -11.78 18.48 16.39
C THR A 131 -10.46 19.23 16.51
N SER A 132 -9.44 18.77 15.78
CA SER A 132 -8.12 19.38 15.70
C SER A 132 -7.52 19.08 14.34
N GLU A 133 -6.71 20.02 13.83
CA GLU A 133 -5.98 19.89 12.58
C GLU A 133 -4.64 20.64 12.71
N TRP A 134 -3.60 20.06 12.13
CA TRP A 134 -2.38 20.78 11.79
C TRP A 134 -1.99 20.42 10.36
N SER A 135 -1.69 21.43 9.54
CA SER A 135 -1.44 21.24 8.11
C SER A 135 -0.53 22.30 7.51
N PHE A 136 0.10 21.97 6.38
CA PHE A 136 0.91 22.88 5.58
C PHE A 136 0.60 22.74 4.09
N PRO A 137 0.79 23.80 3.28
CA PRO A 137 0.53 23.74 1.85
C PRO A 137 1.63 22.99 1.11
N VAL A 138 1.26 22.30 0.03
CA VAL A 138 2.12 21.60 -0.93
C VAL A 138 1.61 21.89 -2.36
N PRO A 139 2.44 21.80 -3.41
CA PRO A 139 2.03 22.29 -4.73
C PRO A 139 0.84 21.55 -5.32
N GLU A 140 0.79 20.23 -5.15
CA GLU A 140 -0.28 19.37 -5.64
C GLU A 140 -0.49 18.17 -4.71
N MET A 141 -1.59 17.44 -4.92
CA MET A 141 -1.95 16.32 -4.06
C MET A 141 -1.02 15.12 -4.26
N LEU A 142 -0.77 14.76 -5.52
CA LEU A 142 0.02 13.58 -5.85
C LEU A 142 1.49 13.76 -5.44
N ASN A 143 2.02 12.76 -4.76
CA ASN A 143 3.41 12.63 -4.39
C ASN A 143 3.96 13.72 -3.44
N ASN A 144 3.12 14.25 -2.56
CA ASN A 144 3.43 15.32 -1.62
C ASN A 144 2.79 15.11 -0.24
N GLU A 145 2.30 13.92 0.03
CA GLU A 145 1.44 13.59 1.16
C GLU A 145 2.23 13.38 2.47
N VAL A 146 1.61 13.75 3.59
CA VAL A 146 1.89 13.14 4.89
C VAL A 146 1.18 11.79 4.87
N HIS A 147 1.97 10.74 4.70
CA HIS A 147 1.46 9.37 4.68
C HIS A 147 1.21 8.80 6.06
N ASP A 148 1.98 9.27 7.06
CA ASP A 148 1.97 8.67 8.39
C ASP A 148 2.22 9.72 9.49
N VAL A 149 1.56 9.55 10.65
CA VAL A 149 1.61 10.46 11.79
C VAL A 149 1.36 9.78 13.14
N GLU A 150 2.41 9.71 13.95
CA GLU A 150 2.36 9.03 15.24
C GLU A 150 2.37 9.98 16.46
N PRO A 151 1.51 9.73 17.49
CA PRO A 151 1.53 10.51 18.73
C PRO A 151 2.73 10.12 19.61
N LEU A 152 3.41 11.12 20.17
CA LEU A 152 4.53 10.92 21.07
C LEU A 152 4.11 11.08 22.55
N PRO A 153 4.76 10.38 23.50
CA PRO A 153 4.50 10.56 24.93
C PRO A 153 4.73 11.99 25.45
N SER A 154 5.48 12.82 24.72
CA SER A 154 5.68 14.24 25.01
C SER A 154 4.42 15.10 24.73
N GLY A 155 3.45 14.55 24.01
CA GLY A 155 2.31 15.27 23.43
C GLY A 155 2.61 15.92 22.07
N GLU A 156 3.80 15.68 21.52
CA GLU A 156 4.13 16.02 20.14
C GLU A 156 3.58 14.95 19.18
N PHE A 157 3.58 15.24 17.89
CA PHE A 157 3.34 14.26 16.82
C PHE A 157 4.61 14.14 15.98
N VAL A 158 5.01 12.93 15.61
CA VAL A 158 5.99 12.68 14.54
C VAL A 158 5.23 12.39 13.26
N MET A 159 5.73 12.82 12.11
CA MET A 159 5.08 12.52 10.83
C MET A 159 6.08 12.51 9.68
N THR A 160 5.70 11.83 8.60
CA THR A 160 6.39 11.88 7.32
C THR A 160 6.08 13.18 6.59
N ASP A 161 6.97 13.59 5.69
CA ASP A 161 6.77 14.71 4.75
C ASP A 161 7.41 14.28 3.44
N MET A 162 6.61 13.66 2.58
CA MET A 162 7.09 13.12 1.32
C MET A 162 7.54 14.21 0.36
N ALA A 163 6.88 15.39 0.39
CA ALA A 163 7.26 16.53 -0.43
C ALA A 163 8.71 16.98 -0.21
N ASN A 164 9.25 16.84 1.01
CA ASN A 164 10.61 17.23 1.35
C ASN A 164 11.52 16.05 1.72
N GLU A 165 11.00 14.83 1.65
CA GLU A 165 11.63 13.59 2.13
C GLU A 165 12.31 13.73 3.50
N ARG A 166 11.49 13.94 4.51
CA ARG A 166 11.93 14.07 5.91
C ARG A 166 10.93 13.45 6.87
N ILE A 167 11.39 13.21 8.09
CA ILE A 167 10.51 13.02 9.25
C ILE A 167 10.72 14.17 10.22
N PHE A 168 9.65 14.63 10.86
CA PHE A 168 9.74 15.77 11.77
C PHE A 168 8.70 15.69 12.87
N THR A 169 8.94 16.41 13.97
CA THR A 169 7.97 16.50 15.07
C THR A 169 7.37 17.88 15.22
N VAL A 170 6.09 17.90 15.56
CA VAL A 170 5.30 19.11 15.79
C VAL A 170 4.74 19.10 17.22
N ALA A 171 4.95 20.19 17.94
CA ALA A 171 4.33 20.41 19.25
C ALA A 171 2.85 20.81 19.12
N PRO A 172 2.03 20.66 20.18
CA PRO A 172 0.61 21.06 20.15
C PRO A 172 0.31 22.51 19.74
N ASN A 173 1.31 23.40 19.84
CA ASN A 173 1.18 24.78 19.39
C ASN A 173 1.52 24.99 17.90
N GLY A 174 1.78 23.91 17.16
CA GLY A 174 2.14 23.91 15.74
C GLY A 174 3.60 24.18 15.43
N THR A 175 4.49 24.24 16.43
CA THR A 175 5.93 24.49 16.20
C THR A 175 6.64 23.19 15.87
N THR A 176 7.42 23.17 14.77
CA THR A 176 8.37 22.08 14.50
C THR A 176 9.48 22.06 15.56
N THR A 177 9.65 20.95 16.26
CA THR A 177 10.59 20.82 17.39
C THR A 177 11.84 20.01 17.05
N TRP A 178 11.76 19.16 16.03
CA TRP A 178 12.88 18.36 15.52
C TRP A 178 12.59 17.92 14.09
N GLN A 179 13.64 17.63 13.33
CA GLN A 179 13.55 17.04 12.00
C GLN A 179 14.80 16.19 11.71
N TRP A 180 14.65 15.21 10.83
CA TRP A 180 15.73 14.54 10.12
C TRP A 180 15.44 14.62 8.62
N ASN A 181 16.44 15.01 7.81
CA ASN A 181 16.27 15.11 6.35
C ASN A 181 16.95 13.94 5.67
N ALA A 182 16.28 13.32 4.70
CA ALA A 182 16.84 12.20 3.97
C ALA A 182 18.08 12.56 3.14
N SER A 183 18.24 13.85 2.77
CA SER A 183 19.42 14.38 2.09
C SER A 183 20.72 14.31 2.91
N GLU A 184 20.64 13.97 4.21
CA GLU A 184 21.83 13.64 5.01
C GLU A 184 22.40 12.25 4.67
N ARG A 185 21.64 11.39 3.98
CA ARG A 185 22.00 10.02 3.61
C ARG A 185 21.90 9.75 2.10
N TYR A 186 20.80 10.14 1.47
CA TYR A 186 20.53 9.89 0.05
C TYR A 186 20.89 11.12 -0.78
N ASP A 187 21.27 10.88 -2.03
CA ASP A 187 21.56 11.95 -2.97
C ASP A 187 20.26 12.60 -3.45
N ALA A 188 20.03 13.84 -3.01
CA ALA A 188 18.78 14.54 -3.24
C ALA A 188 18.80 15.34 -4.55
N PRO A 189 17.69 15.42 -5.29
CA PRO A 189 17.55 16.36 -6.39
C PRO A 189 17.63 17.82 -5.89
N ASP A 190 17.96 18.74 -6.81
CA ASP A 190 17.98 20.19 -6.53
C ASP A 190 16.62 20.71 -6.03
N ASP A 191 15.52 20.09 -6.48
CA ASP A 191 14.14 20.41 -6.10
C ASP A 191 13.40 19.13 -5.67
N PRO A 192 13.44 18.76 -4.37
CA PRO A 192 12.86 17.51 -3.86
C PRO A 192 11.33 17.43 -4.02
N VAL A 193 10.64 18.58 -4.07
CA VAL A 193 9.18 18.63 -4.19
C VAL A 193 8.71 18.27 -5.61
N SER A 194 9.60 18.36 -6.60
CA SER A 194 9.25 18.19 -8.02
C SER A 194 9.22 16.74 -8.50
N THR A 195 9.65 15.79 -7.66
CA THR A 195 9.80 14.38 -8.04
C THR A 195 9.61 13.46 -6.84
N ASP A 196 9.05 12.29 -7.09
CA ASP A 196 8.85 11.24 -6.08
C ASP A 196 10.09 10.35 -5.99
N TRP A 197 11.16 10.86 -5.36
CA TRP A 197 12.48 10.22 -5.44
C TRP A 197 12.76 9.21 -4.33
N LEU A 198 12.24 9.39 -3.11
CA LEU A 198 12.37 8.40 -2.02
C LEU A 198 11.03 7.81 -1.58
N HIS A 199 9.97 8.60 -1.64
CA HIS A 199 8.63 8.21 -1.22
C HIS A 199 8.63 7.70 0.23
N ILE A 200 9.13 8.51 1.18
CA ILE A 200 9.06 8.16 2.61
C ILE A 200 7.58 8.09 3.01
N ASN A 201 7.13 6.87 3.31
CA ASN A 201 5.72 6.57 3.50
C ASN A 201 5.35 6.19 4.93
N ASP A 202 6.32 6.00 5.83
CA ASP A 202 6.04 5.56 7.19
C ASP A 202 7.08 6.05 8.20
N VAL A 203 6.64 6.37 9.43
CA VAL A 203 7.45 6.72 10.60
C VAL A 203 6.86 6.22 11.91
N ASP A 204 7.32 5.06 12.31
CA ASP A 204 6.82 4.39 13.49
C ASP A 204 7.69 4.64 14.75
N ARG A 205 7.07 4.84 15.92
CA ARG A 205 7.79 5.18 17.18
C ARG A 205 8.19 3.92 17.96
N ILE A 206 9.43 3.46 17.74
CA ILE A 206 9.97 2.26 18.39
C ILE A 206 10.70 2.48 19.72
N GLY A 207 10.81 3.72 20.21
CA GLY A 207 11.49 4.04 21.46
C GLY A 207 11.55 5.51 21.82
N GLU A 208 12.28 5.86 22.88
CA GLU A 208 12.49 7.27 23.27
C GLU A 208 13.40 7.97 22.25
N GLY A 209 12.79 8.77 21.37
CA GLY A 209 13.50 9.45 20.28
C GLY A 209 14.05 8.49 19.24
N ARG A 210 13.54 7.26 19.16
CA ARG A 210 13.95 6.23 18.21
C ARG A 210 12.77 5.91 17.30
N PHE A 211 12.99 5.97 15.99
CA PHE A 211 11.96 5.85 14.97
C PHE A 211 12.38 4.79 13.95
N LEU A 212 11.43 3.97 13.50
CA LEU A 212 11.55 3.15 12.31
C LEU A 212 10.97 3.96 11.15
N VAL A 213 11.64 4.00 10.00
CA VAL A 213 11.22 4.82 8.86
C VAL A 213 11.29 3.97 7.61
N SER A 214 10.21 3.97 6.82
CA SER A 214 10.20 3.32 5.52
C SER A 214 10.60 4.29 4.41
N VAL A 215 11.64 3.90 3.66
CA VAL A 215 12.09 4.61 2.46
C VAL A 215 11.75 3.74 1.26
N ARG A 216 10.53 3.93 0.75
CA ARG A 216 9.87 3.00 -0.19
C ARG A 216 10.68 2.80 -1.47
N ASN A 217 11.10 3.87 -2.14
CA ASN A 217 11.79 3.77 -3.43
C ASN A 217 13.26 3.33 -3.31
N ALA A 218 13.79 3.25 -2.08
CA ALA A 218 15.13 2.72 -1.80
C ALA A 218 15.10 1.24 -1.39
N ASN A 219 13.92 0.63 -1.24
CA ASN A 219 13.75 -0.71 -0.66
C ASN A 219 14.44 -0.85 0.70
N GLN A 220 14.44 0.21 1.53
CA GLN A 220 15.16 0.27 2.81
C GLN A 220 14.25 0.71 3.95
N LEU A 221 14.50 0.15 5.13
CA LEU A 221 14.00 0.72 6.39
C LEU A 221 15.17 1.28 7.19
N LEU A 222 14.94 2.40 7.86
CA LEU A 222 15.95 3.06 8.69
C LEU A 222 15.52 3.07 10.14
N ILE A 223 16.46 2.80 11.04
CA ILE A 223 16.27 3.16 12.45
C ILE A 223 16.98 4.48 12.69
N ILE A 224 16.23 5.48 13.11
CA ILE A 224 16.71 6.84 13.34
C ILE A 224 16.64 7.17 14.83
N GLN A 225 17.76 7.59 15.42
CA GLN A 225 17.85 8.06 16.79
C GLN A 225 18.04 9.58 16.81
N ARG A 226 17.12 10.28 17.48
CA ARG A 226 17.19 11.74 17.70
C ARG A 226 18.51 12.10 18.38
N GLY A 227 19.30 12.94 17.72
CA GLY A 227 20.61 13.39 18.17
C GLY A 227 21.80 12.55 17.67
N GLU A 228 21.54 11.39 17.05
CA GLU A 228 22.58 10.51 16.50
C GLU A 228 22.43 10.29 14.98
N GLY A 229 21.21 10.37 14.44
CA GLY A 229 20.92 10.15 13.01
C GLY A 229 20.51 8.70 12.74
N VAL A 230 20.83 8.18 11.55
CA VAL A 230 20.57 6.78 11.19
C VAL A 230 21.54 5.87 11.97
N VAL A 231 20.99 4.96 12.78
CA VAL A 231 21.75 4.05 13.64
C VAL A 231 21.67 2.58 13.20
N ASP A 232 20.72 2.25 12.33
CA ASP A 232 20.59 0.94 11.72
C ASP A 232 19.89 1.04 10.34
N VAL A 233 20.19 0.09 9.46
CA VAL A 233 19.63 0.02 8.10
C VAL A 233 19.21 -1.41 7.83
N ILE A 234 17.94 -1.61 7.58
CA ILE A 234 17.37 -2.89 7.18
C ILE A 234 17.33 -2.94 5.67
N ASN A 235 17.74 -4.09 5.12
CA ASN A 235 18.01 -4.27 3.69
C ASN A 235 19.09 -3.29 3.19
N GLU A 236 20.20 -3.20 3.94
CA GLU A 236 21.33 -2.35 3.57
C GLU A 236 21.87 -2.75 2.19
N ASP A 237 22.14 -1.73 1.38
CA ASP A 237 22.74 -1.91 0.07
C ASP A 237 24.19 -2.42 0.21
N THR A 238 24.48 -3.54 -0.45
CA THR A 238 25.80 -4.18 -0.43
C THR A 238 26.52 -4.13 -1.78
N GLY A 239 25.90 -3.54 -2.81
CA GLY A 239 26.49 -3.30 -4.12
C GLY A 239 25.47 -3.04 -5.24
N ASP A 240 25.99 -2.67 -6.41
CA ASP A 240 25.22 -2.03 -7.50
C ASP A 240 24.27 -2.97 -8.29
N THR A 241 23.99 -4.19 -7.80
CA THR A 241 23.18 -5.19 -8.55
C THR A 241 21.70 -4.84 -8.61
N ASP A 242 21.22 -4.12 -7.61
CA ASP A 242 19.81 -3.84 -7.40
C ASP A 242 19.40 -2.45 -7.90
N ASP A 243 20.37 -1.55 -8.05
CA ASP A 243 20.26 -0.19 -8.60
C ASP A 243 19.24 0.02 -9.71
N ALA A 244 19.17 -0.93 -10.65
CA ALA A 244 18.31 -0.80 -11.81
C ALA A 244 16.85 -0.63 -11.39
N ILE A 245 16.38 -1.37 -10.38
CA ILE A 245 14.99 -1.34 -9.91
C ILE A 245 14.66 -0.03 -9.20
N CYS A 246 15.55 0.46 -8.33
CA CYS A 246 15.34 1.71 -7.60
C CYS A 246 15.43 2.96 -8.50
N LYS A 247 16.04 2.85 -9.69
CA LYS A 247 16.12 3.92 -10.71
C LYS A 247 14.91 3.99 -11.63
N GLU A 248 14.03 2.98 -11.62
CA GLU A 248 12.82 2.97 -12.43
C GLU A 248 11.84 4.08 -11.98
N ASN A 249 10.86 4.42 -12.83
CA ASN A 249 9.76 5.35 -12.50
C ASN A 249 10.16 6.73 -11.94
N ASN A 250 11.37 7.23 -12.26
CA ASN A 250 11.95 8.47 -11.70
C ASN A 250 12.30 8.40 -10.21
N GLY A 251 12.58 7.20 -9.69
CA GLY A 251 13.15 7.01 -8.36
C GLY A 251 14.59 7.51 -8.23
N LEU A 252 15.39 6.80 -7.45
CA LEU A 252 16.74 7.20 -7.05
C LEU A 252 17.67 7.50 -8.23
N ARG A 253 18.54 8.50 -8.06
CA ARG A 253 19.61 8.86 -9.02
C ARG A 253 20.82 9.40 -8.28
N ASP A 254 21.99 9.26 -8.91
CA ASP A 254 23.22 9.99 -8.56
C ASP A 254 23.12 11.43 -9.10
N PHE A 255 22.35 12.27 -8.40
CA PHE A 255 22.11 13.68 -8.75
C PHE A 255 23.37 14.54 -8.66
N SER A 256 24.21 14.28 -7.67
CA SER A 256 25.51 14.91 -7.45
C SER A 256 26.57 14.46 -8.47
N ASN A 257 26.37 13.32 -9.13
CA ASN A 257 27.28 12.70 -10.08
C ASN A 257 28.67 12.44 -9.46
N ASP A 258 28.69 11.96 -8.22
CA ASP A 258 29.91 11.67 -7.45
C ASP A 258 30.13 10.17 -7.17
N SER A 259 29.11 9.35 -7.46
CA SER A 259 29.06 7.92 -7.13
C SER A 259 29.11 7.03 -8.38
N ASN A 260 29.47 7.59 -9.55
CA ASN A 260 29.51 6.90 -10.85
C ASN A 260 28.18 6.23 -11.24
N GLY A 261 27.08 6.81 -10.79
CA GLY A 261 25.74 6.31 -11.04
C GLY A 261 25.24 5.32 -9.99
N ASP A 262 26.02 4.93 -8.99
CA ASP A 262 25.59 4.09 -7.85
C ASP A 262 24.52 4.80 -6.99
N VAL A 263 23.57 4.06 -6.42
CA VAL A 263 22.50 4.59 -5.56
C VAL A 263 22.20 3.61 -4.43
N LEU A 264 21.87 4.11 -3.23
CA LEU A 264 21.50 3.26 -2.09
C LEU A 264 20.19 2.49 -2.36
N CYS A 265 20.31 1.24 -2.81
CA CYS A 265 19.19 0.39 -3.19
C CYS A 265 19.25 -0.95 -2.45
N GLY A 266 18.24 -1.25 -1.64
CA GLY A 266 18.10 -2.55 -0.97
C GLY A 266 17.71 -3.68 -1.94
N ASP A 267 17.99 -4.93 -1.55
CA ASP A 267 17.65 -6.13 -2.31
C ASP A 267 16.12 -6.27 -2.45
N SER A 268 15.66 -6.23 -3.70
CA SER A 268 14.23 -6.33 -4.03
C SER A 268 13.62 -7.72 -3.80
N GLU A 269 14.45 -8.77 -3.65
CA GLU A 269 14.01 -10.11 -3.26
C GLU A 269 13.67 -10.18 -1.76
N VAL A 270 14.24 -9.30 -0.94
CA VAL A 270 13.91 -9.15 0.49
C VAL A 270 12.63 -8.33 0.64
N MET A 271 12.60 -7.13 0.06
CA MET A 271 11.40 -6.27 0.01
C MET A 271 11.48 -5.27 -1.14
N ASN A 272 10.33 -4.95 -1.73
CA ASN A 272 10.21 -4.10 -2.90
C ASN A 272 9.05 -3.10 -2.73
N HIS A 273 9.39 -1.81 -2.67
CA HIS A 273 8.46 -0.71 -2.43
C HIS A 273 7.53 -0.95 -1.25
N GLN A 274 8.13 -1.30 -0.11
CA GLN A 274 7.42 -1.67 1.11
C GLN A 274 6.63 -0.53 1.76
N HIS A 275 5.66 -0.89 2.61
CA HIS A 275 4.86 0.04 3.40
C HIS A 275 4.68 -0.47 4.85
N ASN A 276 4.35 0.49 5.74
CA ASN A 276 3.93 0.33 7.14
C ASN A 276 4.61 -0.85 7.85
N PRO A 277 5.95 -0.80 8.03
CA PRO A 277 6.67 -1.83 8.73
C PRO A 277 6.41 -1.80 10.24
N GLN A 278 5.97 -2.91 10.81
CA GLN A 278 5.79 -3.01 12.26
C GLN A 278 7.04 -3.55 12.95
N TYR A 279 7.53 -2.83 13.96
CA TYR A 279 8.69 -3.27 14.76
C TYR A 279 8.33 -4.37 15.76
N LEU A 280 8.83 -5.59 15.53
CA LEU A 280 8.64 -6.74 16.44
C LEU A 280 9.79 -6.93 17.43
N GLY A 281 10.89 -6.18 17.26
CA GLY A 281 12.07 -6.17 18.11
C GLY A 281 13.38 -5.94 17.35
N PRO A 282 14.54 -5.94 18.04
CA PRO A 282 15.84 -5.67 17.44
C PRO A 282 16.20 -6.55 16.25
N ASP A 283 15.70 -7.78 16.25
CA ASP A 283 16.03 -8.80 15.25
C ASP A 283 14.80 -9.25 14.46
N ALA A 284 13.68 -8.51 14.49
CA ALA A 284 12.45 -8.89 13.79
C ALA A 284 11.58 -7.69 13.39
N ILE A 285 11.17 -7.64 12.12
CA ILE A 285 10.29 -6.60 11.55
C ILE A 285 9.25 -7.27 10.66
N LEU A 286 7.99 -6.85 10.77
CA LEU A 286 6.92 -7.25 9.85
C LEU A 286 6.76 -6.17 8.77
N VAL A 287 6.62 -6.57 7.52
CA VAL A 287 6.62 -5.63 6.39
C VAL A 287 5.53 -6.00 5.39
N ALA A 288 4.78 -5.01 4.93
CA ALA A 288 3.97 -5.12 3.72
C ALA A 288 4.87 -4.91 2.50
N ASP A 289 5.27 -6.02 1.86
CA ASP A 289 6.13 -6.04 0.69
C ASP A 289 5.29 -5.87 -0.59
N SER A 290 4.91 -4.61 -0.83
CA SER A 290 3.78 -4.25 -1.68
C SER A 290 3.93 -4.66 -3.13
N ASP A 291 5.09 -4.41 -3.76
CA ASP A 291 5.27 -4.71 -5.18
C ASP A 291 5.57 -6.20 -5.42
N ASN A 292 6.03 -6.93 -4.39
CA ASN A 292 6.07 -8.39 -4.41
C ASN A 292 4.73 -9.05 -4.01
N ASN A 293 3.70 -8.25 -3.67
CA ASN A 293 2.35 -8.70 -3.32
C ASN A 293 2.30 -9.73 -2.17
N ARG A 294 3.08 -9.52 -1.13
CA ARG A 294 3.13 -10.41 0.04
C ARG A 294 3.34 -9.63 1.34
N ILE A 295 3.08 -10.28 2.45
CA ILE A 295 3.52 -9.83 3.77
C ILE A 295 4.70 -10.72 4.19
N VAL A 296 5.76 -10.12 4.74
CA VAL A 296 6.94 -10.83 5.21
C VAL A 296 7.33 -10.42 6.62
N GLU A 297 7.72 -11.39 7.45
CA GLU A 297 8.44 -11.13 8.70
C GLU A 297 9.93 -11.34 8.41
N LEU A 298 10.72 -10.29 8.54
CA LEU A 298 12.17 -10.31 8.36
C LEU A 298 12.84 -10.53 9.71
N HIS A 299 13.78 -11.46 9.80
CA HIS A 299 14.63 -11.64 10.98
C HIS A 299 16.07 -11.26 10.66
N ASN A 300 16.76 -10.67 11.65
CA ASN A 300 18.17 -10.35 11.53
C ASN A 300 19.01 -11.57 11.92
N GLU A 301 19.69 -12.17 10.95
CA GLU A 301 20.60 -13.30 11.14
C GLU A 301 22.06 -12.85 10.96
N SER A 302 23.04 -13.74 11.14
CA SER A 302 24.46 -13.36 11.10
C SER A 302 24.94 -12.80 9.76
N ASP A 303 24.23 -13.09 8.68
CA ASP A 303 24.58 -12.73 7.30
C ASP A 303 23.66 -11.63 6.72
N GLY A 304 22.74 -11.08 7.51
CA GLY A 304 21.82 -10.01 7.11
C GLY A 304 20.36 -10.28 7.49
N TRP A 305 19.46 -9.45 6.96
CA TRP A 305 18.02 -9.63 7.14
C TRP A 305 17.47 -10.66 6.14
N GLU A 306 16.74 -11.65 6.65
CA GLU A 306 16.17 -12.74 5.85
C GLU A 306 14.67 -12.90 6.10
N VAL A 307 13.94 -13.38 5.10
CA VAL A 307 12.50 -13.67 5.24
C VAL A 307 12.31 -14.91 6.12
N ALA A 308 11.83 -14.70 7.36
CA ALA A 308 11.56 -15.75 8.33
C ALA A 308 10.13 -16.31 8.23
N TRP A 309 9.19 -15.53 7.72
CA TRP A 309 7.81 -15.93 7.45
C TRP A 309 7.22 -15.07 6.33
N GLY A 310 6.23 -15.59 5.62
CA GLY A 310 5.42 -14.75 4.74
C GLY A 310 4.11 -15.38 4.31
N VAL A 311 3.26 -14.56 3.72
CA VAL A 311 1.96 -14.94 3.16
C VAL A 311 1.64 -14.06 1.97
N ASP A 312 1.19 -14.66 0.87
CA ASP A 312 0.91 -13.97 -0.40
C ASP A 312 -0.57 -14.03 -0.82
N SER A 313 -1.39 -14.73 -0.02
CA SER A 313 -2.76 -15.02 -0.38
C SER A 313 -3.62 -15.39 0.83
N SER A 314 -4.92 -15.17 0.70
CA SER A 314 -5.92 -15.56 1.70
C SER A 314 -7.27 -15.87 1.05
N ASN A 315 -7.94 -16.94 1.49
CA ASN A 315 -9.16 -17.46 0.85
C ASN A 315 -9.00 -17.72 -0.66
N ASP A 316 -7.87 -18.27 -1.09
CA ASP A 316 -7.51 -18.48 -2.51
C ASP A 316 -7.48 -17.18 -3.35
N VAL A 317 -7.37 -16.02 -2.69
CA VAL A 317 -7.17 -14.70 -3.30
C VAL A 317 -5.74 -14.27 -3.02
N ALA A 318 -4.90 -14.24 -4.05
CA ALA A 318 -3.58 -13.61 -3.97
C ALA A 318 -3.73 -12.13 -3.60
N TYR A 319 -2.88 -11.65 -2.70
CA TYR A 319 -2.82 -10.23 -2.36
C TYR A 319 -2.47 -9.41 -3.60
N SER A 320 -2.84 -8.14 -3.57
CA SER A 320 -2.43 -7.21 -4.59
C SER A 320 -2.12 -5.87 -3.95
N TRP A 321 -0.84 -5.50 -3.99
CA TRP A 321 -0.32 -4.27 -3.44
C TRP A 321 -0.78 -4.06 -1.98
N PRO A 322 -0.48 -5.03 -1.07
CA PRO A 322 -0.75 -4.83 0.34
C PRO A 322 0.10 -3.68 0.87
N ARG A 323 -0.47 -2.82 1.72
CA ARG A 323 0.22 -1.62 2.21
C ARG A 323 0.38 -1.55 3.72
N ASP A 324 -0.20 -2.49 4.44
CA ASP A 324 -0.08 -2.51 5.89
C ASP A 324 -0.27 -3.92 6.42
N ALA A 325 0.48 -4.26 7.47
CA ALA A 325 0.34 -5.49 8.20
C ALA A 325 0.75 -5.37 9.68
N ASP A 326 -0.18 -5.71 10.56
CA ASP A 326 0.00 -5.69 12.00
C ASP A 326 -0.04 -7.09 12.61
N ARG A 327 0.99 -7.45 13.39
CA ARG A 327 0.92 -8.60 14.28
C ARG A 327 0.05 -8.27 15.49
N LEU A 328 -0.95 -9.10 15.74
CA LEU A 328 -1.83 -9.00 16.90
C LEU A 328 -1.32 -9.87 18.07
N PRO A 329 -1.70 -9.58 19.33
CA PRO A 329 -1.26 -10.35 20.51
C PRO A 329 -1.62 -11.84 20.48
N ASN A 330 -2.66 -12.22 19.74
CA ASN A 330 -3.07 -13.61 19.58
C ASN A 330 -2.19 -14.38 18.57
N GLY A 331 -1.24 -13.69 17.91
CA GLY A 331 -0.35 -14.25 16.90
C GLY A 331 -0.88 -14.14 15.46
N ASN A 332 -2.11 -13.67 15.27
CA ASN A 332 -2.64 -13.42 13.93
C ASN A 332 -2.06 -12.14 13.34
N THR A 333 -2.08 -12.04 12.02
CA THR A 333 -1.67 -10.82 11.30
C THR A 333 -2.89 -10.18 10.66
N LEU A 334 -3.15 -8.91 10.97
CA LEU A 334 -4.10 -8.05 10.24
C LEU A 334 -3.39 -7.48 9.03
N ILE A 335 -4.02 -7.48 7.87
CA ILE A 335 -3.41 -7.17 6.57
C ILE A 335 -4.35 -6.28 5.77
N THR A 336 -3.82 -5.17 5.26
CA THR A 336 -4.51 -4.27 4.36
C THR A 336 -4.15 -4.60 2.91
N ASP A 337 -5.07 -5.26 2.20
CA ASP A 337 -4.89 -5.75 0.82
C ASP A 337 -5.51 -4.75 -0.18
N SER A 338 -4.76 -3.67 -0.44
CA SER A 338 -5.30 -2.41 -0.98
C SER A 338 -5.96 -2.55 -2.34
N ARG A 339 -5.35 -3.23 -3.32
CA ARG A 339 -5.97 -3.39 -4.65
C ARG A 339 -7.04 -4.50 -4.70
N ARG A 340 -7.29 -5.17 -3.57
CA ARG A 340 -8.44 -6.07 -3.39
C ARG A 340 -9.55 -5.46 -2.53
N ASP A 341 -9.41 -4.18 -2.16
CA ASP A 341 -10.42 -3.39 -1.45
C ASP A 341 -10.89 -4.05 -0.13
N ARG A 342 -9.97 -4.72 0.56
CA ARG A 342 -10.28 -5.49 1.77
C ARG A 342 -9.20 -5.38 2.83
N VAL A 343 -9.62 -5.62 4.07
CA VAL A 343 -8.73 -5.96 5.18
C VAL A 343 -8.97 -7.42 5.56
N VAL A 344 -7.92 -8.14 5.91
CA VAL A 344 -7.93 -9.57 6.22
C VAL A 344 -7.17 -9.83 7.51
N GLU A 345 -7.65 -10.73 8.35
CA GLU A 345 -6.86 -11.27 9.46
C GLU A 345 -6.53 -12.74 9.15
N VAL A 346 -5.25 -13.11 9.25
CA VAL A 346 -4.76 -14.48 9.03
C VAL A 346 -4.10 -15.03 10.28
N ALA A 347 -4.31 -16.31 10.53
CA ALA A 347 -3.57 -17.06 11.55
C ALA A 347 -2.10 -17.28 11.13
N PRO A 348 -1.20 -17.66 12.05
CA PRO A 348 0.22 -17.91 11.74
C PRO A 348 0.51 -18.83 10.55
N ASN A 349 -0.41 -19.75 10.26
CA ASN A 349 -0.29 -20.69 9.13
C ASN A 349 -0.89 -20.15 7.81
N GLY A 350 -1.24 -18.85 7.74
CA GLY A 350 -1.88 -18.21 6.59
C GLY A 350 -3.39 -18.44 6.47
N THR A 351 -4.03 -19.16 7.41
CA THR A 351 -5.47 -19.40 7.36
C THR A 351 -6.23 -18.10 7.63
N THR A 352 -7.10 -17.68 6.72
CA THR A 352 -7.99 -16.54 6.95
C THR A 352 -8.95 -16.80 8.11
N VAL A 353 -8.93 -15.94 9.12
CA VAL A 353 -9.86 -16.01 10.26
C VAL A 353 -10.92 -14.91 10.20
N TRP A 354 -10.64 -13.79 9.53
CA TRP A 354 -11.56 -12.69 9.33
C TRP A 354 -11.24 -11.93 8.04
N SER A 355 -12.25 -11.30 7.44
CA SER A 355 -12.05 -10.34 6.35
C SER A 355 -13.26 -9.42 6.24
N THR A 356 -13.04 -8.20 5.81
CA THR A 356 -14.08 -7.25 5.44
C THR A 356 -13.74 -6.52 4.15
N ASP A 357 -14.76 -6.23 3.35
CA ASP A 357 -14.68 -5.22 2.28
C ASP A 357 -14.71 -3.84 2.93
N THR A 358 -13.74 -3.00 2.58
CA THR A 358 -13.58 -1.66 3.16
C THR A 358 -14.14 -0.57 2.24
N GLY A 359 -14.11 -0.83 0.94
CA GLY A 359 -14.14 0.18 -0.11
C GLY A 359 -12.76 0.36 -0.74
N THR A 360 -12.68 1.22 -1.75
CA THR A 360 -11.53 1.34 -2.64
C THR A 360 -10.25 1.76 -1.91
N TRP A 361 -9.19 0.97 -2.11
CA TRP A 361 -7.81 1.22 -1.66
C TRP A 361 -7.68 1.61 -0.18
N PRO A 362 -7.99 0.70 0.76
CA PRO A 362 -7.58 0.88 2.15
C PRO A 362 -6.06 1.05 2.21
N TYR A 363 -5.57 1.97 3.02
CA TYR A 363 -4.14 2.26 3.20
C TYR A 363 -3.61 1.49 4.40
N GLU A 364 -4.20 1.76 5.56
CA GLU A 364 -3.83 1.17 6.84
C GLU A 364 -5.09 0.77 7.62
N ALA A 365 -4.95 -0.22 8.51
CA ALA A 365 -6.02 -0.68 9.36
C ALA A 365 -5.55 -1.04 10.78
N GLU A 366 -6.10 -0.36 11.79
CA GLU A 366 -5.78 -0.64 13.19
C GLU A 366 -6.87 -1.49 13.86
N ARG A 367 -6.47 -2.53 14.62
CA ARG A 367 -7.36 -3.37 15.44
C ARG A 367 -7.47 -2.85 16.87
N LEU A 368 -8.68 -2.53 17.30
CA LEU A 368 -8.98 -2.23 18.70
C LEU A 368 -9.13 -3.50 19.56
N PRO A 369 -8.70 -3.49 20.82
CA PRO A 369 -8.10 -2.36 21.56
C PRO A 369 -6.56 -2.35 21.51
N TYR A 370 -5.95 -2.97 20.51
CA TYR A 370 -4.52 -3.24 20.52
C TYR A 370 -3.67 -2.02 20.15
N GLN A 371 -4.20 -1.11 19.32
CA GLN A 371 -3.44 0.00 18.74
C GLN A 371 -2.30 -0.50 17.84
N GLU A 372 -1.63 0.41 17.12
CA GLU A 372 -0.33 0.10 16.54
C GLU A 372 0.66 -0.17 17.69
N MET A 373 1.25 -1.37 17.69
CA MET A 373 2.11 -1.83 18.78
C MET A 373 3.56 -1.94 18.34
N ALA A 374 4.34 -0.88 18.57
CA ALA A 374 5.80 -0.92 18.46
C ALA A 374 6.47 -1.44 19.76
N ASN A 375 6.20 -2.69 20.18
CA ASN A 375 6.77 -3.25 21.42
C ASN A 375 7.45 -4.63 21.25
N ASP A 376 8.76 -4.63 21.49
CA ASP A 376 9.73 -5.75 21.42
C ASP A 376 9.33 -7.05 22.17
N ASN A 377 8.46 -7.01 23.18
CA ASN A 377 8.20 -8.17 24.05
C ASN A 377 6.76 -8.69 24.09
N ASP A 378 5.80 -7.98 23.48
CA ASP A 378 4.38 -8.32 23.60
C ASP A 378 3.81 -8.99 22.33
N LEU A 379 4.53 -8.92 21.21
CA LEU A 379 4.09 -9.48 19.93
C LEU A 379 4.76 -10.83 19.61
N PRO A 380 3.98 -11.86 19.23
CA PRO A 380 4.54 -13.15 18.82
C PRO A 380 5.34 -13.02 17.52
N ARG A 381 6.60 -13.46 17.50
CA ARG A 381 7.41 -13.63 16.29
C ARG A 381 7.17 -15.00 15.66
N MET A 382 7.05 -15.06 14.34
CA MET A 382 6.95 -16.34 13.62
C MET A 382 8.34 -16.94 13.43
N ASN A 383 8.45 -18.27 13.47
CA ASN A 383 9.72 -18.95 13.29
C ASN A 383 9.60 -19.95 12.12
N ALA A 384 10.59 -19.94 11.23
CA ALA A 384 10.62 -20.37 9.82
C ALA A 384 10.32 -21.86 9.51
N SER A 385 9.25 -22.41 10.08
CA SER A 385 8.81 -23.78 9.82
C SER A 385 7.87 -23.92 8.62
N GLY A 386 7.62 -22.82 7.89
CA GLY A 386 6.87 -22.81 6.63
C GLY A 386 7.72 -22.24 5.48
N ASP A 387 7.48 -22.72 4.26
CA ASP A 387 8.07 -22.15 3.05
C ASP A 387 7.55 -20.71 2.91
N ALA A 388 8.42 -19.72 3.10
CA ALA A 388 8.09 -18.34 2.78
C ALA A 388 7.79 -18.24 1.27
N PRO A 389 6.82 -17.42 0.84
CA PRO A 389 6.57 -17.19 -0.58
C PRO A 389 7.84 -16.66 -1.24
N VAL A 390 8.45 -17.47 -2.09
CA VAL A 390 9.59 -17.03 -2.92
C VAL A 390 9.04 -16.02 -3.92
N VAL A 391 9.80 -14.95 -4.19
CA VAL A 391 9.52 -14.06 -5.32
C VAL A 391 9.74 -14.87 -6.60
N ASP A 392 8.71 -15.59 -7.05
CA ASP A 392 8.80 -16.35 -8.29
C ASP A 392 8.69 -15.35 -9.44
N GLY A 393 9.66 -15.37 -10.35
CA GLY A 393 9.60 -14.68 -11.65
C GLY A 393 8.57 -15.32 -12.60
N GLY A 394 7.43 -15.76 -12.05
CA GLY A 394 6.31 -16.37 -12.75
C GLY A 394 5.96 -15.53 -13.96
N SER A 395 5.50 -16.19 -15.04
CA SER A 395 5.40 -15.65 -16.40
C SER A 395 4.69 -14.30 -16.49
N SER A 396 5.43 -13.23 -16.22
CA SER A 396 5.00 -11.86 -16.36
C SER A 396 4.93 -11.56 -17.84
N ILE A 397 3.90 -10.85 -18.23
CA ILE A 397 3.84 -10.24 -19.55
C ILE A 397 3.92 -8.76 -19.24
N PRO A 398 5.11 -8.14 -19.27
CA PRO A 398 5.36 -6.83 -18.65
C PRO A 398 4.29 -5.79 -18.95
N TYR A 399 3.90 -5.65 -20.22
CA TYR A 399 2.87 -4.69 -20.64
C TYR A 399 1.44 -5.01 -20.21
N VAL A 400 1.14 -6.27 -19.91
CA VAL A 400 -0.18 -6.72 -19.42
C VAL A 400 -0.29 -6.47 -17.93
N ASP A 401 0.78 -6.74 -17.18
CA ASP A 401 0.84 -6.51 -15.74
C ASP A 401 0.86 -5.00 -15.44
N GLU A 402 1.61 -4.22 -16.21
CA GLU A 402 1.57 -2.75 -16.17
C GLU A 402 0.19 -2.20 -16.52
N ALA A 403 -0.47 -2.75 -17.55
CA ALA A 403 -1.84 -2.37 -17.90
C ALA A 403 -2.86 -2.78 -16.81
N TYR A 404 -2.62 -3.89 -16.11
CA TYR A 404 -3.44 -4.32 -14.99
C TYR A 404 -3.29 -3.40 -13.80
N ALA A 405 -2.04 -3.07 -13.43
CA ALA A 405 -1.75 -2.09 -12.39
C ALA A 405 -2.40 -0.75 -12.73
N GLY A 406 -2.16 -0.22 -13.94
CA GLY A 406 -2.77 1.00 -14.46
C GLY A 406 -4.30 0.99 -14.43
N LEU A 407 -4.94 -0.13 -14.77
CA LEU A 407 -6.39 -0.26 -14.69
C LEU A 407 -6.89 -0.29 -13.25
N SER A 408 -6.18 -0.99 -12.36
CA SER A 408 -6.51 -1.06 -10.93
C SER A 408 -6.42 0.30 -10.23
N TYR A 409 -5.63 1.24 -10.80
CA TYR A 409 -5.57 2.64 -10.39
C TYR A 409 -6.82 3.46 -10.76
N VAL A 410 -7.67 2.97 -11.66
CA VAL A 410 -8.82 3.74 -12.16
C VAL A 410 -10.15 3.12 -11.72
N VAL A 411 -10.17 1.81 -11.52
CA VAL A 411 -11.38 1.07 -11.16
C VAL A 411 -11.08 -0.04 -10.16
N SER A 412 -12.00 -0.25 -9.21
CA SER A 412 -12.02 -1.46 -8.39
C SER A 412 -12.24 -2.69 -9.27
N LEU A 413 -11.25 -3.59 -9.26
CA LEU A 413 -11.31 -4.83 -10.02
C LEU A 413 -11.86 -5.97 -9.15
N PRO A 414 -12.82 -6.76 -9.66
CA PRO A 414 -13.29 -7.93 -8.92
C PRO A 414 -12.14 -8.91 -8.66
N VAL A 415 -12.16 -9.61 -7.52
CA VAL A 415 -11.06 -10.52 -7.12
C VAL A 415 -10.78 -11.67 -8.11
N TRP A 416 -11.74 -12.01 -8.96
CA TRP A 416 -11.59 -13.02 -10.02
C TRP A 416 -10.97 -12.46 -11.30
N PHE A 417 -10.90 -11.14 -11.44
CA PHE A 417 -10.25 -10.48 -12.56
C PHE A 417 -8.74 -10.45 -12.31
N ALA A 418 -7.97 -10.76 -13.35
CA ALA A 418 -6.54 -10.99 -13.26
C ALA A 418 -5.87 -10.52 -14.55
N ALA A 419 -4.57 -10.22 -14.51
CA ALA A 419 -3.82 -9.62 -15.63
C ALA A 419 -4.03 -10.35 -16.97
N TRP A 420 -4.06 -11.69 -16.99
CA TRP A 420 -4.29 -12.46 -18.22
C TRP A 420 -5.63 -12.17 -18.91
N HIS A 421 -6.64 -11.67 -18.20
CA HIS A 421 -7.90 -11.22 -18.81
C HIS A 421 -7.67 -10.02 -19.73
N ILE A 422 -6.75 -9.11 -19.38
CA ILE A 422 -6.36 -7.98 -20.23
C ILE A 422 -5.75 -8.52 -21.53
N ALA A 423 -4.84 -9.51 -21.44
CA ALA A 423 -4.28 -10.15 -22.62
C ALA A 423 -5.38 -10.75 -23.53
N VAL A 424 -6.35 -11.46 -22.96
CA VAL A 424 -7.48 -12.02 -23.71
C VAL A 424 -8.36 -10.93 -24.33
N ILE A 425 -8.61 -9.83 -23.63
CA ILE A 425 -9.35 -8.67 -24.15
C ILE A 425 -8.62 -8.05 -25.33
N VAL A 426 -7.32 -7.78 -25.21
CA VAL A 426 -6.50 -7.20 -26.29
C VAL A 426 -6.49 -8.11 -27.53
N VAL A 427 -6.25 -9.41 -27.36
CA VAL A 427 -6.29 -10.38 -28.47
C VAL A 427 -7.69 -10.45 -29.08
N GLY A 428 -8.74 -10.45 -28.26
CA GLY A 428 -10.13 -10.41 -28.72
C GLY A 428 -10.43 -9.18 -29.56
N LEU A 429 -10.00 -7.98 -29.12
CA LEU A 429 -10.16 -6.74 -29.87
C LEU A 429 -9.45 -6.78 -31.22
N LEU A 430 -8.21 -7.28 -31.27
CA LEU A 430 -7.47 -7.44 -32.53
C LEU A 430 -8.18 -8.38 -33.49
N LEU A 431 -8.66 -9.53 -33.00
CA LEU A 431 -9.43 -10.50 -33.79
C LEU A 431 -10.74 -9.88 -34.31
N ALA A 432 -11.44 -9.09 -33.48
CA ALA A 432 -12.67 -8.42 -33.86
C ALA A 432 -12.43 -7.34 -34.94
N ILE A 433 -11.36 -6.55 -34.81
CA ILE A 433 -10.96 -5.54 -35.81
C ILE A 433 -10.60 -6.21 -37.14
N VAL A 434 -9.71 -7.20 -37.12
CA VAL A 434 -9.30 -7.94 -38.33
C VAL A 434 -10.52 -8.62 -38.96
N GLY A 435 -11.36 -9.26 -38.14
CA GLY A 435 -12.60 -9.89 -38.58
C GLY A 435 -13.56 -8.90 -39.25
N GLY A 436 -13.76 -7.73 -38.65
CA GLY A 436 -14.58 -6.65 -39.19
C GLY A 436 -14.07 -6.12 -40.53
N VAL A 437 -12.76 -5.90 -40.66
CA VAL A 437 -12.13 -5.50 -41.94
C VAL A 437 -12.33 -6.56 -43.02
N LEU A 438 -12.22 -7.85 -42.68
CA LEU A 438 -12.44 -8.95 -43.62
C LEU A 438 -13.91 -9.08 -44.05
N VAL A 439 -14.86 -8.89 -43.14
CA VAL A 439 -16.29 -8.83 -43.47
C VAL A 439 -16.58 -7.66 -44.40
N TRP A 440 -16.07 -6.47 -44.07
CA TRP A 440 -16.30 -5.25 -44.85
C TRP A 440 -15.66 -5.31 -46.24
N SER A 441 -14.38 -5.70 -46.33
CA SER A 441 -13.68 -5.84 -47.61
C SER A 441 -14.29 -6.97 -48.46
N GLY A 442 -14.75 -8.04 -47.83
CA GLY A 442 -15.47 -9.13 -48.50
C GLY A 442 -16.85 -8.72 -49.02
N ARG A 443 -17.49 -7.66 -48.48
CA ARG A 443 -18.73 -7.08 -49.02
C ARG A 443 -18.51 -6.16 -50.22
N ARG A 444 -17.31 -5.57 -50.37
CA ARG A 444 -16.94 -4.72 -51.52
C ARG A 444 -16.44 -5.51 -52.74
N ALA A 445 -16.01 -6.75 -52.52
CA ALA A 445 -15.47 -7.62 -53.57
C ALA A 445 -16.50 -8.60 -54.17
N ALA A 446 -17.71 -8.62 -53.60
CA ALA A 446 -18.89 -9.34 -54.12
C ALA A 446 -19.82 -8.32 -54.76
#